data_AF-A0A4Q3XPG5-F1
#
_entry.id   AF-A0A4Q3XPG5-F1
#
_cell.length_a   1.000
_cell.length_b   1.000
_cell.length_c   1.000
_cell.angle_alpha   90.00
_cell.angle_beta   90.00
_cell.angle_gamma   90.00
#
_symmetry.space_group_name_H-M   'P 1'
#
loop_
_entity.id
_entity.type
_entity.pdbx_description
1 polymer ?
#
loop_
_entity_poly.entity_id
_entity_poly.type
_entity_poly.pdbx_seq_one_letter_code
_entity_poly.pdbx_strand_id
1 'polypeptide(L)'
;MRELLEQWIDAHTGEFLETTQAVLRIPSVKDDATADTSANAPFGKAIADSLEYTLSVCDKQGFATENFAGYAGHASFGTGTEIAAMLGHLDVVPVGKGWVYDPWSATLADGEIWG
;
A
#
# COMPACT_ATOMS: atom_id res chain seq x y z
N MET A 1 -3.33 3.05 28.93
CA MET A 1 -2.66 2.57 27.70
C MET A 1 -3.66 2.29 26.59
N ARG A 2 -4.65 1.40 26.79
CA ARG A 2 -5.71 1.15 25.79
C ARG A 2 -6.48 2.40 25.35
N GLU A 3 -7.03 3.16 26.30
CA GLU A 3 -7.82 4.37 25.99
C GLU A 3 -7.00 5.45 25.26
N LEU A 4 -5.71 5.60 25.59
CA LEU A 4 -4.82 6.53 24.90
C LEU A 4 -4.54 6.10 23.46
N LEU A 5 -4.40 4.79 23.23
CA LEU A 5 -4.24 4.24 21.89
C LEU A 5 -5.49 4.45 21.05
N GLU A 6 -6.67 4.20 21.61
CA GLU A 6 -7.97 4.42 20.94
C GLU A 6 -8.14 5.90 20.56
N GLN A 7 -7.90 6.83 21.48
CA GLN A 7 -7.95 8.27 21.19
C GLN A 7 -6.94 8.68 20.10
N TRP A 8 -5.75 8.09 20.10
CA TRP A 8 -4.75 8.36 19.07
C TRP A 8 -5.20 7.83 17.72
N ILE A 9 -5.73 6.60 17.64
CA ILE A 9 -6.29 6.02 16.40
C ILE A 9 -7.41 6.91 15.86
N ASP A 10 -8.35 7.32 16.71
CA ASP A 10 -9.47 8.18 16.30
C ASP A 10 -8.96 9.51 15.72
N ALA A 11 -7.96 10.11 16.37
CA ALA A 11 -7.36 11.37 15.92
C ALA A 11 -6.61 11.26 14.57
N HIS A 12 -6.12 10.07 14.21
CA HIS A 12 -5.34 9.84 12.98
C HIS A 12 -6.10 9.02 11.92
N THR A 13 -7.35 8.65 12.18
CA THR A 13 -8.17 7.84 11.25
C THR A 13 -8.28 8.50 9.87
N GLY A 14 -8.34 9.84 9.81
CA GLY A 14 -8.32 10.57 8.54
C GLY A 14 -7.08 10.27 7.70
N GLU A 15 -5.90 10.25 8.30
CA GLU A 15 -4.62 9.96 7.62
C GLU A 15 -4.56 8.50 7.15
N PHE A 16 -5.10 7.57 7.94
CA PHE A 16 -5.20 6.17 7.53
C PHE A 16 -6.12 6.03 6.31
N LEU A 17 -7.28 6.67 6.33
CA LEU A 17 -8.22 6.66 5.21
C LEU A 17 -7.59 7.27 3.96
N GLU A 18 -6.92 8.41 4.06
CA GLU A 18 -6.25 9.06 2.92
C GLU A 18 -5.16 8.17 2.32
N THR A 19 -4.33 7.56 3.17
CA THR A 19 -3.26 6.65 2.74
C THR A 19 -3.84 5.40 2.07
N THR A 20 -4.86 4.79 2.68
CA THR A 20 -5.53 3.61 2.13
C THR A 20 -6.19 3.93 0.79
N GLN A 21 -6.89 5.06 0.67
CA GLN A 21 -7.50 5.45 -0.58
C GLN A 21 -6.46 5.74 -1.68
N ALA A 22 -5.32 6.33 -1.32
CA ALA A 22 -4.26 6.61 -2.28
C ALA A 22 -3.65 5.33 -2.87
N VAL A 23 -3.41 4.30 -2.05
CA VAL A 23 -2.90 3.01 -2.57
C VAL A 23 -3.96 2.26 -3.37
N LEU A 24 -5.24 2.28 -2.96
CA LEU A 24 -6.34 1.66 -3.71
C LEU A 24 -6.60 2.30 -5.09
N ARG A 25 -6.22 3.57 -5.27
CA ARG A 25 -6.30 4.25 -6.57
C ARG A 25 -5.22 3.80 -7.56
N ILE A 26 -4.23 3.03 -7.11
CA ILE A 26 -3.19 2.48 -7.98
C ILE A 26 -3.68 1.12 -8.49
N PRO A 27 -3.91 0.95 -9.81
CA PRO A 27 -4.40 -0.29 -10.36
C PRO A 27 -3.24 -1.32 -10.47
N SER A 28 -2.76 -1.81 -9.34
CA SER A 28 -1.60 -2.72 -9.18
C SER A 28 -1.89 -4.14 -9.67
N VAL A 29 -2.49 -4.27 -10.84
CA VAL A 29 -2.71 -5.53 -11.54
C VAL A 29 -1.44 -5.87 -12.32
N LYS A 30 -1.08 -7.15 -12.35
CA LYS A 30 0.04 -7.63 -13.16
C LYS A 30 -0.15 -7.26 -14.63
N ASP A 31 0.84 -6.58 -15.20
CA ASP A 31 0.83 -6.12 -16.58
C ASP A 31 2.17 -6.39 -17.26
N ASP A 32 2.20 -7.46 -18.07
CA ASP A 32 3.40 -7.87 -18.80
C ASP A 32 3.77 -6.88 -19.92
N ALA A 33 2.87 -6.00 -20.36
CA ALA A 33 3.15 -5.02 -21.40
C ALA A 33 3.96 -3.83 -20.88
N THR A 34 3.86 -3.53 -19.59
CA THR A 34 4.64 -2.48 -18.91
C THR A 34 5.72 -3.06 -17.99
N ALA A 35 5.91 -4.38 -17.99
CA ALA A 35 6.94 -5.02 -17.20
C ALA A 35 8.33 -4.70 -17.75
N ASP A 36 9.19 -4.13 -16.89
CA ASP A 36 10.55 -3.73 -17.23
C ASP A 36 11.45 -3.85 -15.99
N THR A 37 12.33 -4.85 -15.97
CA THR A 37 13.29 -5.06 -14.88
C THR A 37 14.35 -3.96 -14.80
N SER A 38 14.67 -3.30 -15.92
CA SER A 38 15.62 -2.19 -15.93
C SER A 38 15.06 -0.93 -15.28
N ALA A 39 13.73 -0.83 -15.17
CA ALA A 39 13.00 0.22 -14.49
C ALA A 39 12.50 -0.18 -13.09
N ASN A 40 12.97 -1.29 -12.52
CA ASN A 40 12.46 -1.86 -11.27
C ASN A 40 10.94 -2.12 -11.29
N ALA A 41 10.40 -2.55 -12.43
CA ALA A 41 8.99 -2.86 -12.62
C ALA A 41 8.79 -4.29 -13.18
N PRO A 42 9.29 -5.34 -12.51
CA PRO A 42 9.27 -6.71 -13.04
C PRO A 42 7.87 -7.28 -13.31
N PHE A 43 6.82 -6.69 -12.73
CA PHE A 43 5.43 -7.16 -12.84
C PHE A 43 4.48 -6.13 -13.47
N GLY A 44 5.04 -5.06 -14.02
CA GLY A 44 4.28 -3.94 -14.59
C GLY A 44 4.43 -2.67 -13.76
N LYS A 45 4.24 -1.54 -14.43
CA LYS A 45 4.48 -0.21 -13.86
C LYS A 45 3.61 0.08 -12.63
N ALA A 46 2.33 -0.29 -12.66
CA ALA A 46 1.41 0.04 -11.56
C ALA A 46 1.76 -0.69 -10.25
N ILE A 47 2.26 -1.93 -10.32
CA ILE A 47 2.75 -2.65 -9.13
C ILE A 47 3.98 -1.96 -8.56
N ALA A 48 4.91 -1.53 -9.41
CA ALA A 48 6.09 -0.77 -8.99
C ALA A 48 5.71 0.57 -8.34
N ASP A 49 4.76 1.29 -8.93
CA ASP A 49 4.24 2.55 -8.38
C ASP A 49 3.57 2.34 -7.01
N SER A 50 2.82 1.24 -6.84
CA SER A 50 2.21 0.88 -5.55
C SER A 50 3.25 0.56 -4.47
N LEU A 51 4.30 -0.16 -4.85
CA LEU A 51 5.42 -0.48 -3.96
C LEU A 51 6.16 0.79 -3.52
N GLU A 52 6.51 1.65 -4.48
CA GLU A 52 7.22 2.90 -4.23
C GLU A 52 6.40 3.85 -3.37
N TYR A 53 5.09 3.99 -3.66
CA TYR A 53 4.18 4.77 -2.84
C TYR A 53 4.18 4.27 -1.38
N THR A 54 4.02 2.96 -1.19
CA THR A 54 3.96 2.35 0.15
C THR A 54 5.26 2.56 0.92
N LEU A 55 6.42 2.33 0.30
CA LEU A 55 7.71 2.60 0.93
C LEU A 55 7.87 4.09 1.26
N SER A 56 7.44 5.00 0.38
CA SER A 56 7.50 6.44 0.66
C SER A 56 6.64 6.86 1.85
N VAL A 57 5.51 6.18 2.10
CA VAL A 57 4.68 6.39 3.29
C VAL A 57 5.42 5.89 4.53
N CYS A 58 6.00 4.69 4.48
CA CYS A 58 6.77 4.14 5.59
C CYS A 58 7.97 5.04 5.96
N ASP A 59 8.73 5.53 4.97
CA ASP A 59 9.86 6.43 5.17
C ASP A 59 9.43 7.73 5.89
N LYS A 60 8.33 8.34 5.44
CA LYS A 60 7.74 9.53 6.10
C LYS A 60 7.34 9.28 7.54
N GLN A 61 6.95 8.06 7.88
CA GLN A 61 6.60 7.64 9.25
C GLN A 61 7.81 7.21 10.08
N GLY A 62 9.04 7.36 9.56
CA GLY A 62 10.29 7.10 10.27
C GLY A 62 10.78 5.66 10.21
N PHE A 63 10.27 4.84 9.28
CA PHE A 63 10.81 3.52 9.00
C PHE A 63 12.04 3.62 8.09
N ALA A 64 13.01 2.75 8.27
CA ALA A 64 14.07 2.58 7.28
C ALA A 64 13.57 1.63 6.18
N THR A 65 13.52 2.13 4.94
CA THR A 65 12.96 1.41 3.80
C THR A 65 14.01 0.94 2.80
N GLU A 66 13.79 -0.23 2.22
CA GLU A 66 14.62 -0.81 1.17
C GLU A 66 13.73 -1.38 0.06
N ASN A 67 14.10 -1.12 -1.20
CA ASN A 67 13.43 -1.65 -2.39
C ASN A 67 14.35 -2.66 -3.08
N PHE A 68 13.87 -3.89 -3.27
CA PHE A 68 14.62 -4.99 -3.89
C PHE A 68 14.34 -5.06 -5.39
N ALA A 69 14.83 -4.08 -6.14
CA ALA A 69 14.70 -3.98 -7.60
C ALA A 69 13.24 -4.13 -8.11
N GLY A 70 12.27 -3.63 -7.33
CA GLY A 70 10.85 -3.71 -7.66
C GLY A 70 10.16 -5.04 -7.37
N TYR A 71 10.90 -6.06 -6.92
CA TYR A 71 10.32 -7.37 -6.60
C TYR A 71 9.63 -7.39 -5.23
N ALA A 72 10.19 -6.65 -4.28
CA ALA A 72 9.69 -6.55 -2.91
C ALA A 72 10.21 -5.27 -2.27
N GLY A 73 9.59 -4.88 -1.17
CA GLY A 73 10.08 -3.82 -0.30
C GLY A 73 10.10 -4.28 1.15
N HIS A 74 10.95 -3.65 1.93
CA HIS A 74 11.06 -3.85 3.37
C HIS A 74 11.05 -2.50 4.05
N ALA A 75 10.19 -2.34 5.05
CA ALA A 75 10.20 -1.20 5.96
C ALA A 75 10.47 -1.72 7.38
N SER A 76 11.53 -1.22 8.02
CA SER A 76 11.98 -1.67 9.33
C SER A 76 11.90 -0.54 10.36
N PHE A 77 11.58 -0.89 11.61
CA PHE A 77 11.49 0.05 12.72
C PHE A 77 12.02 -0.59 14.01
N GLY A 78 12.81 0.17 14.75
CA GLY A 78 13.44 -0.29 15.99
C GLY A 78 14.74 -1.07 15.77
N THR A 79 15.25 -1.66 16.86
CA THR A 79 16.53 -2.39 16.91
C THR A 79 16.41 -3.58 17.85
N GLY A 80 17.10 -4.69 17.58
CA GLY A 80 17.10 -5.87 18.44
C GLY A 80 17.73 -7.08 17.78
N THR A 81 17.86 -8.17 18.53
CA THR A 81 18.34 -9.46 17.99
C THR A 81 17.23 -10.33 17.41
N GLU A 82 15.98 -10.05 17.77
CA GLU A 82 14.78 -10.74 17.31
C GLU A 82 13.96 -9.82 16.40
N ILE A 83 13.23 -10.42 15.45
CA ILE A 83 12.42 -9.69 14.48
C ILE A 83 10.98 -10.23 14.54
N ALA A 84 10.02 -9.33 14.70
CA ALA A 84 8.61 -9.60 14.40
C ALA A 84 8.33 -9.10 12.98
N ALA A 85 8.05 -10.03 12.05
CA ALA A 85 7.83 -9.71 10.65
C ALA A 85 6.33 -9.75 10.31
N MET A 86 5.88 -8.77 9.53
CA MET A 86 4.56 -8.75 8.90
C MET A 86 4.77 -8.81 7.39
N LEU A 87 4.17 -9.80 6.73
CA LEU A 87 4.23 -9.96 5.28
C LEU A 87 2.86 -9.65 4.67
N GLY A 88 2.85 -8.85 3.62
CA GLY A 88 1.67 -8.52 2.84
C GLY A 88 2.01 -8.44 1.35
N HIS A 89 0.99 -8.23 0.52
CA HIS A 89 1.16 -8.02 -0.92
C HIS A 89 0.39 -6.76 -1.33
N LEU A 90 0.85 -6.14 -2.43
CA LEU A 90 0.29 -4.89 -2.96
C LEU A 90 -0.35 -5.08 -4.33
N ASP A 91 -0.08 -6.20 -5.01
CA ASP A 91 -0.72 -6.55 -6.25
C ASP A 91 -2.15 -7.04 -6.02
N VAL A 92 -3.01 -6.77 -7.00
CA VAL A 92 -4.42 -7.15 -6.98
C VAL A 92 -4.82 -7.90 -8.24
N VAL A 93 -5.99 -8.53 -8.19
CA VAL A 93 -6.54 -9.27 -9.32
C VAL A 93 -7.16 -8.32 -10.35
N PRO A 94 -7.30 -8.73 -11.64
CA PRO A 94 -8.00 -7.95 -12.65
C PRO A 94 -9.44 -7.62 -12.25
N VAL A 95 -9.89 -6.44 -12.65
CA VAL A 95 -11.25 -5.94 -12.37
C VAL A 95 -12.30 -6.80 -13.08
N GLY A 96 -13.28 -7.27 -12.29
CA GLY A 96 -14.47 -7.97 -12.78
C GLY A 96 -15.59 -7.02 -13.26
N LYS A 97 -16.79 -7.56 -13.43
CA LYS A 97 -17.99 -6.78 -13.79
C LYS A 97 -18.89 -6.57 -12.56
N GLY A 98 -19.83 -5.62 -12.66
CA GLY A 98 -20.88 -5.42 -11.65
C GLY A 98 -20.52 -4.46 -10.52
N TRP A 99 -19.46 -3.68 -10.69
CA TRP A 99 -19.08 -2.65 -9.75
C TRP A 99 -20.12 -1.52 -9.68
N VAL A 100 -20.46 -1.10 -8.46
CA VAL A 100 -21.36 0.04 -8.19
C VAL A 100 -20.60 1.36 -8.29
N TYR A 101 -19.35 1.37 -7.82
CA TYR A 101 -18.41 2.48 -7.92
C TYR A 101 -17.23 2.10 -8.81
N ASP A 102 -16.52 3.07 -9.36
CA ASP A 102 -15.28 2.79 -10.12
C ASP A 102 -14.28 2.03 -9.19
N PRO A 103 -13.81 0.83 -9.58
CA PRO A 103 -12.89 0.01 -8.77
C PRO A 103 -11.63 0.75 -8.33
N TRP A 104 -11.19 1.76 -9.07
CA TRP A 104 -9.97 2.51 -8.76
C TRP A 104 -10.24 3.86 -8.12
N SER A 105 -11.50 4.16 -7.76
CA SER A 105 -11.85 5.45 -7.14
C SER A 105 -11.50 5.54 -5.66
N ALA A 106 -11.44 4.38 -4.98
CA ALA A 106 -11.41 4.28 -3.53
C ALA A 106 -12.59 5.04 -2.88
N THR A 107 -13.80 4.88 -3.42
CA THR A 107 -14.98 5.64 -2.98
C THR A 107 -15.34 5.30 -1.53
N LEU A 108 -15.49 6.31 -0.67
CA LEU A 108 -16.03 6.14 0.68
C LEU A 108 -17.56 6.33 0.64
N ALA A 109 -18.31 5.27 0.93
CA ALA A 109 -19.77 5.27 0.96
C ALA A 109 -20.29 4.45 2.15
N ASP A 110 -21.23 5.01 2.92
CA ASP A 110 -21.88 4.33 4.04
C ASP A 110 -20.93 3.70 5.09
N GLY A 111 -19.74 4.31 5.27
CA GLY A 111 -18.71 3.83 6.20
C GLY A 111 -17.76 2.78 5.63
N GLU A 112 -17.87 2.47 4.33
CA GLU A 112 -17.05 1.49 3.62
C GLU A 112 -16.21 2.16 2.53
N ILE A 113 -14.97 1.71 2.34
CA ILE A 113 -14.14 2.11 1.19
C ILE A 113 -14.29 1.03 0.10
N TRP A 114 -14.72 1.46 -1.08
CA TRP A 114 -14.88 0.63 -2.26
C TRP A 114 -13.68 0.79 -3.19
N GLY A 115 -12.91 -0.27 -3.37
CA GLY A 115 -11.75 -0.36 -4.26
C GLY A 115 -11.17 -1.76 -4.29
#